data_AF-A0A519DES2-F1
#
_entry.id   AF-A0A519DES2-F1
#
_cell.length_a   1.000
_cell.length_b   1.000
_cell.length_c   1.000
_cell.angle_alpha   90.00
_cell.angle_beta   90.00
_cell.angle_gamma   90.00
#
_symmetry.space_group_name_H-M   'P 1'
#
loop_
_entity.id
_entity.type
_entity.pdbx_description
1 polymer ?
#
loop_
_entity_poly.entity_id
_entity_poly.type
_entity_poly.pdbx_seq_one_letter_code
_entity_poly.pdbx_strand_id
1 'polypeptide(L)'
;MQTQRAAHAFGLALLLALSTVAAPASAQDAVQDPKQPSVDNPHMHIWGSSDLNQCWTHFDGNDSAGSASEGYGEETFGEGQQVEVDFSCK
;
A
#
# COMPACT_ATOMS: atom_id res chain seq x y z
N MET A 1 -34.30 -40.16 -2.72
CA MET A 1 -34.42 -38.68 -2.79
C MET A 1 -34.09 -37.98 -1.46
N GLN A 2 -34.58 -38.43 -0.29
CA GLN A 2 -34.26 -37.80 1.01
C GLN A 2 -32.80 -37.92 1.45
N THR A 3 -32.18 -39.09 1.27
CA THR A 3 -30.77 -39.34 1.65
C THR A 3 -29.78 -38.46 0.89
N GLN A 4 -30.05 -38.20 -0.38
CA GLN A 4 -29.22 -37.33 -1.22
C GLN A 4 -29.32 -35.86 -0.79
N ARG A 5 -30.52 -35.39 -0.41
CA ARG A 5 -30.72 -34.06 0.17
C ARG A 5 -30.03 -33.89 1.52
N ALA A 6 -30.06 -34.92 2.37
CA ALA A 6 -29.38 -34.91 3.66
C ALA A 6 -27.84 -34.86 3.50
N ALA A 7 -27.29 -35.62 2.56
CA ALA A 7 -25.85 -35.60 2.26
C ALA A 7 -25.38 -34.24 1.74
N HIS A 8 -26.15 -33.60 0.85
CA HIS A 8 -25.84 -32.26 0.36
C HIS A 8 -25.90 -31.20 1.48
N ALA A 9 -26.91 -31.27 2.35
CA ALA A 9 -27.04 -30.36 3.49
C ALA A 9 -25.86 -30.51 4.47
N PHE A 10 -25.43 -31.75 4.74
CA PHE A 10 -24.28 -32.02 5.60
C PHE A 10 -22.97 -31.51 4.99
N GLY A 11 -22.76 -31.71 3.68
CA GLY A 11 -21.59 -31.20 2.98
C GLY A 11 -21.52 -29.67 3.00
N LEU A 12 -22.66 -28.99 2.79
CA LEU A 12 -22.74 -27.53 2.85
C LEU A 12 -22.47 -26.99 4.27
N ALA A 13 -23.04 -27.63 5.30
CA ALA A 13 -22.80 -27.26 6.69
C ALA A 13 -21.33 -27.45 7.09
N LEU A 14 -20.70 -28.52 6.60
CA LEU A 14 -19.28 -28.78 6.85
C LEU A 14 -18.38 -27.75 6.15
N LEU A 15 -18.68 -27.38 4.90
CA LEU A 15 -17.96 -26.33 4.18
C LEU A 15 -18.08 -24.96 4.88
N LEU A 16 -19.27 -24.62 5.36
CA LEU A 16 -19.51 -23.39 6.12
C LEU A 16 -18.77 -23.41 7.47
N ALA A 17 -18.76 -24.53 8.19
CA ALA A 17 -18.03 -24.67 9.44
C ALA A 17 -16.50 -24.62 9.24
N LEU A 18 -15.98 -25.15 8.13
CA LEU A 18 -14.56 -25.09 7.80
C LEU A 18 -14.12 -23.70 7.32
N SER A 19 -15.04 -22.90 6.78
CA SER A 19 -14.74 -21.52 6.33
C SER A 19 -14.32 -20.58 7.47
N THR A 20 -14.65 -20.91 8.72
CA THR A 20 -14.29 -20.09 9.89
C THR A 20 -12.97 -20.50 10.56
N VAL A 21 -12.38 -21.66 10.21
CA VAL A 21 -11.18 -22.20 10.90
C VAL A 21 -9.87 -21.77 10.22
N ALA A 22 -9.94 -21.12 9.06
CA ALA A 22 -8.78 -20.61 8.35
C ALA A 22 -9.08 -19.22 7.76
N ALA A 23 -9.43 -18.25 8.60
CA ALA A 23 -9.09 -16.87 8.26
C ALA A 23 -7.55 -16.80 8.32
N PRO A 24 -6.84 -16.53 7.21
CA PRO A 24 -5.40 -16.67 7.18
C PRO A 24 -4.78 -15.52 7.97
N ALA A 25 -4.49 -15.74 9.26
CA ALA A 25 -3.51 -14.93 9.99
C ALA A 25 -2.13 -15.00 9.28
N SER A 26 -1.90 -16.04 8.49
CA SER A 26 -0.73 -16.22 7.63
C SER A 26 -0.67 -15.29 6.41
N ALA A 27 -1.77 -14.59 6.04
CA ALA A 27 -1.69 -13.52 5.04
C ALA A 27 -1.02 -12.26 5.59
N GLN A 28 -0.91 -12.14 6.92
CA GLN A 28 -0.26 -11.02 7.61
C GLN A 28 1.18 -11.36 8.04
N ASP A 29 1.56 -12.64 8.03
CA ASP A 29 2.90 -13.13 8.41
C ASP A 29 3.80 -13.41 7.20
N ALA A 30 3.30 -13.16 5.98
CA ALA A 30 4.16 -13.07 4.81
C ALA A 30 5.15 -11.92 5.04
N VAL A 31 6.43 -12.16 4.71
CA VAL A 31 7.53 -11.17 4.74
C VAL A 31 6.97 -9.79 4.45
N GLN A 32 6.94 -8.94 5.48
CA GLN A 32 6.37 -7.60 5.37
C GLN A 32 7.26 -6.84 4.38
N ASP A 33 6.76 -6.66 3.16
CA ASP A 33 7.37 -5.74 2.21
C ASP A 33 7.41 -4.37 2.90
N PRO A 34 8.60 -3.79 3.17
CA PRO A 34 8.70 -2.53 3.89
C PRO A 34 8.00 -1.40 3.16
N LYS A 35 7.73 -1.53 1.85
CA LYS A 35 6.95 -0.56 1.07
C LYS A 35 5.45 -0.63 1.34
N GLN A 36 4.94 -1.68 1.98
CA GLN A 36 3.52 -1.87 2.30
C GLN A 36 3.19 -1.41 3.73
N PRO A 37 1.97 -0.91 3.97
CA PRO A 37 1.51 -0.58 5.33
C PRO A 37 1.37 -1.84 6.18
N SER A 38 1.71 -1.72 7.47
CA SER A 38 1.45 -2.75 8.47
C SER A 38 1.15 -2.15 9.83
N VAL A 39 0.79 -3.01 10.80
CA VAL A 39 0.58 -2.60 12.19
C VAL A 39 1.85 -2.00 12.81
N ASP A 40 3.03 -2.46 12.39
CA ASP A 40 4.32 -2.00 12.87
C ASP A 40 4.96 -0.94 11.94
N ASN A 41 4.45 -0.78 10.71
CA ASN A 41 4.88 0.24 9.75
C ASN A 41 3.69 1.11 9.28
N PRO A 42 3.13 1.98 10.16
CA PRO A 42 1.92 2.73 9.85
C PRO A 42 2.18 4.07 9.15
N HIS A 43 3.45 4.44 8.95
CA HIS A 43 3.83 5.76 8.45
C HIS A 43 4.24 5.70 6.98
N MET A 44 3.50 6.42 6.14
CA MET A 44 3.88 6.63 4.74
C MET A 44 4.92 7.77 4.68
N HIS A 45 5.99 7.53 3.94
CA HIS A 45 7.01 8.50 3.63
C HIS A 45 6.77 9.10 2.25
N ILE A 46 7.13 10.37 2.10
CA ILE A 46 7.13 11.10 0.83
C ILE A 46 8.58 11.50 0.56
N TRP A 47 9.04 11.19 -0.64
CA TRP A 47 10.38 11.48 -1.10
C TRP A 47 10.31 12.25 -2.41
N GLY A 48 11.36 13.00 -2.73
CA GLY A 48 11.38 13.76 -3.98
C GLY A 48 12.71 14.47 -4.23
N SER A 49 12.92 14.85 -5.48
CA SER A 49 14.12 15.56 -5.92
C SER A 49 14.06 17.05 -5.57
N SER A 50 15.24 17.68 -5.52
CA SER A 50 15.38 19.10 -5.13
C SER A 50 14.86 20.07 -6.20
N ASP A 51 14.54 19.59 -7.39
CA ASP A 51 14.01 20.36 -8.52
C ASP A 51 12.50 20.14 -8.74
N LEU A 52 11.81 19.47 -7.81
CA LEU A 52 10.38 19.14 -7.87
C LEU A 52 9.96 18.27 -9.09
N ASN A 53 10.89 17.77 -9.89
CA ASN A 53 10.59 16.99 -11.09
C ASN A 53 10.11 15.57 -10.79
N GLN A 54 10.53 14.99 -9.66
CA GLN A 54 10.19 13.63 -9.28
C GLN A 54 9.80 13.56 -7.81
N CYS A 55 8.75 12.81 -7.51
CA CYS A 55 8.41 12.41 -6.16
C CYS A 55 7.71 11.05 -6.13
N TRP A 56 7.90 10.34 -5.04
CA TRP A 56 7.35 9.00 -4.82
C TRP A 56 6.94 8.82 -3.36
N THR A 57 6.06 7.84 -3.13
CA THR A 57 5.55 7.55 -1.80
C THR A 57 5.54 6.05 -1.51
N HIS A 58 5.93 5.66 -0.30
CA HIS A 58 5.78 4.30 0.23
C HIS A 58 6.06 4.28 1.73
N PHE A 59 5.88 3.13 2.37
CA PHE A 59 6.08 2.98 3.81
C PHE A 59 7.54 2.67 4.21
N ASP A 60 8.44 2.42 3.25
CA ASP A 60 9.85 2.17 3.56
C ASP A 60 10.58 3.49 3.88
N GLY A 61 10.92 3.70 5.15
CA GLY A 61 11.66 4.88 5.61
C GLY A 61 13.13 4.93 5.17
N ASN A 62 13.69 3.81 4.71
CA ASN A 62 15.09 3.70 4.31
C ASN A 62 15.30 3.88 2.80
N ASP A 63 14.24 3.72 1.99
CA ASP A 63 14.30 3.89 0.54
C ASP A 63 14.16 5.37 0.12
N SER A 64 15.11 6.18 0.62
CA SER A 64 15.25 7.62 0.37
C SER A 64 16.21 7.93 -0.79
N ALA A 65 16.61 6.91 -1.55
CA ALA A 65 17.63 7.06 -2.59
C ALA A 65 17.17 8.05 -3.67
N GLY A 66 17.99 9.06 -3.95
CA GLY A 66 17.66 10.11 -4.92
C GLY A 66 16.76 11.23 -4.37
N SER A 67 16.31 11.14 -3.12
CA SER A 67 15.59 12.23 -2.46
C SER A 67 16.56 13.37 -2.11
N ALA A 68 16.06 14.60 -2.13
CA ALA A 68 16.80 15.79 -1.70
C ALA A 68 17.19 15.69 -0.22
N SER A 69 18.47 15.95 0.09
CA SER A 69 18.99 15.93 1.47
C SER A 69 18.51 17.12 2.30
N GLU A 70 18.12 18.20 1.62
CA GLU A 70 17.66 19.45 2.21
C GLU A 70 16.22 19.33 2.74
N GLY A 71 15.50 18.29 2.34
CA GLY A 71 14.11 18.05 2.73
C GLY A 71 13.07 18.88 1.97
N TYR A 72 13.48 19.58 0.91
CA TYR A 72 12.59 20.33 0.03
C TYR A 72 13.09 20.31 -1.42
N GLY A 73 12.18 20.58 -2.35
CA GLY A 73 12.50 20.93 -3.72
C GLY A 73 12.04 22.34 -4.05
N GLU A 74 12.69 22.97 -5.01
CA GLU A 74 12.43 24.34 -5.44
C GLU A 74 12.49 24.43 -6.97
N GLU A 75 11.55 25.17 -7.53
CA GLU A 75 11.55 25.56 -8.94
C GLU A 75 11.37 27.08 -9.03
N THR A 76 12.20 27.73 -9.84
CA THR A 76 12.18 29.18 -10.04
C THR A 76 11.63 29.51 -11.42
N PHE A 77 10.60 30.35 -11.46
CA PHE A 77 10.00 30.85 -12.71
C PHE A 77 10.47 32.27 -13.03
N GLY A 78 10.49 32.63 -14.31
CA GLY A 78 10.86 33.98 -14.75
C GLY A 78 9.78 35.02 -14.43
N GLU A 79 10.20 36.29 -14.29
CA GLU A 79 9.27 37.40 -14.07
C GLU A 79 8.26 37.55 -15.24
N GLY A 80 6.99 37.80 -14.91
CA GLY A 80 5.93 38.04 -15.89
C GLY A 80 5.36 36.78 -16.56
N GLN A 81 5.78 35.58 -16.17
CA GLN A 81 5.20 34.34 -16.66
C GLN A 81 3.91 33.97 -15.91
N GLN A 82 2.91 33.49 -16.66
CA GLN A 82 1.80 32.76 -16.06
C GLN A 82 2.28 31.34 -15.77
N VAL A 83 2.20 30.94 -14.50
CA VAL A 83 2.64 29.63 -14.02
C VAL A 83 1.41 28.85 -13.55
N GLU A 84 1.26 27.64 -14.07
CA GLU A 84 0.33 26.64 -13.55
C GLU A 84 1.16 25.52 -12.92
N VAL A 85 0.92 25.22 -11.65
CA VAL A 85 1.66 24.20 -10.91
C VAL A 85 0.71 23.03 -10.67
N ASP A 86 1.02 21.89 -11.29
CA ASP A 86 0.42 20.60 -10.97
C ASP A 86 1.52 19.70 -10.41
N PHE A 87 1.28 19.14 -9.21
CA PHE A 87 2.25 18.29 -8.53
C PHE A 87 1.55 17.01 -8.10
N SER A 88 2.03 15.87 -8.59
CA SER A 88 1.49 14.54 -8.28
C SER A 88 2.64 13.58 -7.99
N CYS A 89 2.64 13.01 -6.78
CA CYS A 89 3.52 11.89 -6.44
C CYS A 89 2.82 10.57 -6.75
N LYS A 90 3.56 9.63 -7.33
CA LYS A 90 3.06 8.32 -7.75
C LYS A 90 3.66 7.21 -6.90
#